data_AF-A0A850MM04-F1
#
_entry.id   AF-A0A850MM04-F1
#
_cell.length_a   1.000
_cell.length_b   1.000
_cell.length_c   1.000
_cell.angle_alpha   90.00
_cell.angle_beta   90.00
_cell.angle_gamma   90.00
#
_symmetry.space_group_name_H-M   'P 1'
#
loop_
_entity.id
_entity.type
_entity.pdbx_description
1 polymer ?
#
loop_
_entity_poly.entity_id
_entity_poly.type
_entity_poly.pdbx_seq_one_letter_code
_entity_poly.pdbx_strand_id
1 'polypeptide(L)'
;MSYKMPKLTDKRKLCPRCGSPMMIKGEATRYCPVCHFSASAATTVIKIKMEEDEAAEAAPKIELLRITKSGTTKETNLESDYSYVIVDRKSNTLWIWKGSASSPGDAYKAGVETTRLKSSLKMYSAQIKRVEEGEEPDAFPALEAEVKVAEEEKRKIAEEMEEKRVEEERRRLEEEERRQKEEEDRRRLEEEEEQKHKEELQRMKEEELKRIGEIKLELEKEESKDLDVWTKVVEGTKPAAEVIEEKPSVAIAGPIREPEVVESAIDEKELNEAISSLTLVRGINEEIATALFKAHITTIMELSLGDPEELAEKSGLELSVVNEIVGNAKDLLGFD
;
A
#
# COMPACT_ATOMS: atom_id res chain seq x y z
N MET A 1 63.72 -10.52 -23.69
CA MET A 1 62.89 -9.37 -24.13
C MET A 1 63.09 -8.23 -23.13
N SER A 2 63.73 -7.13 -23.53
CA SER A 2 63.91 -5.98 -22.62
C SER A 2 62.60 -5.20 -22.54
N TYR A 3 61.92 -5.26 -21.39
CA TYR A 3 60.74 -4.43 -21.15
C TYR A 3 61.20 -2.97 -20.95
N LYS A 4 60.91 -2.11 -21.93
CA LYS A 4 61.08 -0.66 -21.77
C LYS A 4 60.10 -0.20 -20.69
N MET A 5 60.60 0.24 -19.54
CA MET A 5 59.78 0.85 -18.49
C MET A 5 59.06 2.09 -19.05
N PRO A 6 57.72 2.17 -18.95
CA PRO A 6 56.97 3.37 -19.31
C PRO A 6 57.38 4.55 -18.43
N LYS A 7 57.48 5.75 -19.01
CA LYS A 7 57.76 6.98 -18.26
C LYS A 7 56.67 7.20 -17.20
N LEU A 8 57.05 7.34 -15.93
CA LEU A 8 56.19 7.45 -14.74
C LEU A 8 55.27 8.69 -14.70
N THR A 9 55.35 9.59 -15.67
CA THR A 9 54.57 10.85 -15.68
C THR A 9 53.10 10.64 -16.03
N ASP A 10 52.70 9.47 -16.52
CA ASP A 10 51.37 9.20 -17.03
C ASP A 10 50.52 8.43 -16.01
N LYS A 11 50.02 9.13 -14.98
CA LYS A 11 49.23 8.55 -13.87
C LYS A 11 48.02 7.72 -14.33
N ARG A 12 47.53 7.95 -15.56
CA ARG A 12 46.42 7.21 -16.20
C ARG A 12 46.77 5.75 -16.54
N LYS A 13 48.04 5.35 -16.42
CA LYS A 13 48.52 3.98 -16.68
C LYS A 13 48.76 3.17 -15.40
N LEU A 14 48.54 3.76 -14.23
CA LEU A 14 48.68 3.08 -12.95
C LEU A 14 47.31 2.70 -12.39
N CYS A 15 47.26 1.55 -11.72
CA CYS A 15 46.06 1.10 -11.04
C CYS A 15 45.71 2.06 -9.89
N PRO A 16 44.46 2.56 -9.79
CA PRO A 16 44.07 3.47 -8.72
C PRO A 16 44.10 2.82 -7.33
N ARG A 17 44.00 1.49 -7.25
CA ARG A 17 44.01 0.76 -5.98
C ARG A 17 45.42 0.51 -5.43
N CYS A 18 46.37 0.09 -6.28
CA CYS A 18 47.68 -0.37 -5.79
C CYS A 18 48.88 0.32 -6.46
N GLY A 19 48.66 1.29 -7.35
CA GLY A 19 49.72 2.01 -8.06
C GLY A 19 50.52 1.17 -9.06
N SER A 20 50.19 -0.11 -9.26
CA SER A 20 50.89 -0.98 -10.21
C SER A 20 50.55 -0.63 -11.67
N PRO A 21 51.49 -0.82 -12.63
CA PRO A 21 51.22 -0.60 -14.04
C PRO A 21 50.06 -1.46 -14.53
N MET A 22 49.08 -0.84 -15.19
CA MET A 22 47.97 -1.58 -15.80
C MET A 22 48.40 -2.18 -17.12
N MET A 23 48.01 -3.44 -17.35
CA MET A 23 48.24 -4.18 -18.58
C MET A 23 47.01 -4.06 -19.48
N ILE A 24 47.23 -4.02 -20.79
CA ILE A 24 46.16 -3.96 -21.80
C ILE A 24 45.80 -5.40 -22.17
N LYS A 25 44.51 -5.78 -22.07
CA LYS A 25 44.00 -7.10 -22.48
C LYS A 25 42.91 -6.93 -23.53
N GLY A 26 43.28 -6.88 -24.81
CA GLY A 26 42.37 -6.55 -25.90
C GLY A 26 42.33 -5.04 -26.20
N GLU A 27 41.46 -4.59 -27.11
CA GLU A 27 41.51 -3.22 -27.67
C GLU A 27 41.10 -2.11 -26.69
N ALA A 28 40.37 -2.40 -25.61
CA ALA A 28 39.79 -1.34 -24.77
C ALA A 28 39.87 -1.55 -23.25
N THR A 29 40.27 -2.74 -22.76
CA THR A 29 40.27 -3.01 -21.31
C THR A 29 41.68 -3.01 -20.74
N ARG A 30 41.88 -2.17 -19.73
CA ARG A 30 43.08 -2.18 -18.90
C ARG A 30 42.77 -2.95 -17.62
N TYR A 31 43.63 -3.88 -17.24
CA TYR A 31 43.52 -4.62 -16.00
C TYR A 31 44.80 -4.53 -15.18
N CYS A 32 44.66 -4.53 -13.86
CA CYS A 32 45.79 -4.63 -12.95
C CYS A 32 46.12 -6.11 -12.69
N PRO A 33 47.36 -6.57 -12.94
CA PRO A 33 47.73 -7.96 -12.67
C PRO A 33 47.86 -8.28 -11.17
N VAL A 34 48.03 -7.27 -10.32
CA VAL A 34 48.26 -7.46 -8.87
C VAL A 34 46.94 -7.58 -8.09
N CYS A 35 45.95 -6.74 -8.39
CA CYS A 35 44.68 -6.70 -7.65
C CYS A 35 43.45 -7.00 -8.51
N HIS A 36 43.65 -7.42 -9.77
CA HIS A 36 42.61 -7.74 -10.74
C HIS A 36 41.59 -6.62 -11.02
N PHE A 37 41.88 -5.37 -10.62
CA PHE A 37 41.06 -4.22 -10.96
C PHE A 37 41.00 -4.03 -12.48
N SER A 38 39.79 -4.09 -13.05
CA SER A 38 39.56 -3.81 -14.47
C SER A 38 38.89 -2.44 -14.60
N ALA A 39 39.52 -1.55 -15.36
CA ALA A 39 38.89 -0.30 -15.76
C ALA A 39 38.17 -0.57 -17.09
N SER A 40 36.92 -1.04 -17.02
CA SER A 40 36.06 -1.00 -18.19
C SER A 40 35.79 0.48 -18.49
N ALA A 41 36.07 0.91 -19.72
CA ALA A 41 35.94 2.31 -20.16
C ALA A 41 34.48 2.81 -20.21
N ALA A 42 33.55 2.13 -19.57
CA ALA A 42 32.18 2.61 -19.35
C ALA A 42 32.23 3.58 -18.18
N THR A 43 32.59 4.82 -18.48
CA THR A 43 32.30 5.95 -17.60
C THR A 43 30.79 6.10 -17.61
N THR A 44 30.08 5.32 -16.78
CA THR A 44 28.69 5.60 -16.46
C THR A 44 28.71 6.95 -15.75
N VAL A 45 28.56 8.02 -16.52
CA VAL A 45 28.20 9.32 -15.98
C VAL A 45 26.85 9.11 -15.35
N ILE A 46 26.85 8.78 -14.05
CA ILE A 46 25.66 8.86 -13.23
C ILE A 46 25.34 10.36 -13.22
N LYS A 47 24.50 10.78 -14.17
CA LYS A 47 23.78 12.05 -14.05
C LYS A 47 22.88 11.85 -12.85
N ILE A 48 23.40 12.17 -11.68
CA ILE A 48 22.57 12.49 -10.53
C ILE A 48 21.82 13.74 -10.99
N LYS A 49 20.65 13.54 -11.60
CA LYS A 49 19.62 14.57 -11.59
C LYS A 49 19.34 14.74 -10.11
N MET A 50 19.99 15.72 -9.51
CA MET A 50 19.37 16.37 -8.38
C MET A 50 18.10 16.95 -8.99
N GLU A 51 16.99 16.23 -8.84
CA GLU A 51 15.70 16.89 -8.75
C GLU A 51 15.87 17.78 -7.52
N GLU A 52 16.30 19.00 -7.80
CA GLU A 52 16.14 20.11 -6.89
C GLU A 52 14.63 20.13 -6.67
N ASP A 53 14.19 19.59 -5.53
CA ASP A 53 12.81 19.62 -5.12
C ASP A 53 12.38 21.09 -5.17
N GLU A 54 11.78 21.50 -6.30
CA GLU A 54 11.02 22.72 -6.48
C GLU A 54 9.71 22.64 -5.68
N ALA A 55 9.75 22.04 -4.48
CA ALA A 55 8.96 22.49 -3.37
C ALA A 55 9.52 23.85 -2.91
N ALA A 56 9.52 24.83 -3.83
CA ALA A 56 9.40 26.22 -3.49
C ALA A 56 7.99 26.40 -2.92
N GLU A 57 7.80 25.85 -1.71
CA GLU A 57 6.74 26.18 -0.79
C GLU A 57 6.59 27.70 -0.90
N ALA A 58 5.37 28.14 -1.26
CA ALA A 58 5.04 29.53 -1.50
C ALA A 58 5.21 30.32 -0.19
N ALA A 59 6.46 30.54 0.19
CA ALA A 59 6.83 31.20 1.42
C ALA A 59 6.16 32.57 1.37
N PRO A 60 5.47 32.98 2.45
CA PRO A 60 4.80 34.25 2.48
C PRO A 60 5.78 35.32 2.05
N LYS A 61 5.42 36.03 0.98
CA LYS A 61 6.26 36.97 0.25
C LYS A 61 6.78 38.10 1.15
N ILE A 62 6.05 38.37 2.22
CA ILE A 62 6.34 39.36 3.25
C ILE A 62 6.06 38.73 4.62
N GLU A 63 7.03 38.79 5.53
CA GLU A 63 6.86 38.35 6.93
C GLU A 63 6.96 39.55 7.86
N LEU A 64 5.96 39.74 8.74
CA LEU A 64 5.94 40.80 9.74
C LEU A 64 6.26 40.21 11.12
N LEU A 65 7.28 40.74 11.79
CA LEU A 65 7.80 40.25 13.06
C LEU A 65 7.78 41.37 14.10
N ARG A 66 6.96 41.25 15.14
CA ARG A 66 6.98 42.14 16.30
C ARG A 66 8.16 41.83 17.20
N ILE A 67 8.82 42.88 17.70
CA ILE A 67 9.92 42.76 18.67
C ILE A 67 9.36 42.80 20.08
N THR A 68 9.61 41.74 20.84
CA THR A 68 9.25 41.63 22.26
C THR A 68 10.51 41.52 23.11
N LYS A 69 10.37 41.63 24.44
CA LYS A 69 11.51 41.46 25.38
C LYS A 69 12.11 40.05 25.32
N SER A 70 11.29 39.06 24.95
CA SER A 70 11.65 37.63 24.89
C SER A 70 12.12 37.15 23.51
N GLY A 71 12.01 37.97 22.47
CA GLY A 71 12.35 37.58 21.09
C GLY A 71 11.41 38.19 20.05
N THR A 72 11.24 37.52 18.93
CA THR A 72 10.39 37.95 17.81
C THR A 72 9.12 37.11 17.72
N THR A 73 7.97 37.76 17.47
CA THR A 73 6.67 37.08 17.27
C THR A 73 6.07 37.48 15.92
N LYS A 74 5.54 36.53 15.16
CA LYS A 74 4.87 36.82 13.87
C LYS A 74 3.54 37.53 14.12
N GLU A 75 3.30 38.63 13.42
CA GLU A 75 2.04 39.38 13.48
C GLU A 75 1.53 39.74 12.09
N THR A 76 0.27 40.15 12.00
CA THR A 76 -0.38 40.57 10.76
C THR A 76 -0.57 42.07 10.65
N ASN A 77 -0.62 42.79 11.77
CA ASN A 77 -0.90 44.22 11.83
C ASN A 77 0.25 44.99 12.50
N LEU A 78 0.43 46.25 12.08
CA LEU A 78 1.35 47.18 12.71
C LEU A 78 0.63 47.95 13.82
N GLU A 79 1.11 47.84 15.06
CA GLU A 79 0.62 48.62 16.20
C GLU A 79 1.61 49.73 16.58
N SER A 80 1.12 50.95 16.78
CA SER A 80 1.94 52.15 17.08
C SER A 80 2.78 52.04 18.37
N ASP A 81 2.43 51.13 19.28
CA ASP A 81 3.11 50.92 20.57
C ASP A 81 4.41 50.11 20.45
N TYR A 82 4.64 49.44 19.32
CA TYR A 82 5.73 48.48 19.16
C TYR A 82 6.66 48.80 17.98
N SER A 83 7.79 48.11 17.95
CA SER A 83 8.70 48.11 16.80
C SER A 83 8.63 46.76 16.10
N TYR A 84 8.68 46.82 14.77
CA TYR A 84 8.50 45.67 13.90
C TYR A 84 9.67 45.52 12.93
N VAL A 85 9.90 44.29 12.51
CA VAL A 85 10.81 43.95 11.41
C VAL A 85 9.98 43.31 10.30
N ILE A 86 9.98 43.93 9.13
CA ILE A 86 9.29 43.44 7.94
C ILE A 86 10.35 42.85 7.01
N VAL A 87 10.20 41.56 6.71
CA VAL A 87 11.07 40.84 5.80
C VAL A 87 10.43 40.80 4.43
N ASP A 88 10.92 41.60 3.48
CA ASP A 88 10.49 41.55 2.09
C ASP A 88 11.54 40.80 1.26
N ARG A 89 11.22 39.55 0.91
CA ARG A 89 12.11 38.69 0.12
C ARG A 89 12.14 39.11 -1.35
N LYS A 90 11.08 39.76 -1.86
CA LYS A 90 10.99 40.17 -3.27
C LYS A 90 11.91 41.35 -3.56
N SER A 91 11.90 42.36 -2.69
CA SER A 91 12.81 43.51 -2.82
C SER A 91 14.16 43.26 -2.13
N ASN A 92 14.34 42.10 -1.50
CA ASN A 92 15.51 41.76 -0.69
C ASN A 92 15.84 42.88 0.31
N THR A 93 14.82 43.38 1.01
CA THR A 93 14.92 44.49 1.95
C THR A 93 14.32 44.09 3.29
N LEU A 94 15.02 44.42 4.36
CA LEU A 94 14.56 44.28 5.73
C LEU A 94 14.19 45.68 6.24
N TRP A 95 12.92 45.89 6.51
CA TRP A 95 12.42 47.17 7.05
C TRP A 95 12.32 47.07 8.56
N ILE A 96 12.89 48.04 9.25
CA ILE A 96 12.70 48.25 10.68
C ILE A 96 11.68 49.37 10.79
N TRP A 97 10.46 49.02 11.18
CA TRP A 97 9.38 49.98 11.38
C TRP A 97 9.26 50.31 12.87
N LYS A 98 9.21 51.59 13.18
CA LYS A 98 9.14 52.11 14.55
C LYS A 98 7.81 52.85 14.75
N GLY A 99 6.95 52.29 15.60
CA GLY A 99 5.71 52.95 16.00
C GLY A 99 5.97 54.23 16.79
N SER A 100 5.05 55.18 16.70
CA SER A 100 5.11 56.51 17.33
C SER A 100 5.14 56.46 18.86
N ALA A 101 4.51 55.45 19.46
CA ALA A 101 4.52 55.21 20.90
C ALA A 101 5.59 54.20 21.33
N SER A 102 6.36 53.65 20.39
CA SER A 102 7.36 52.63 20.69
C SER A 102 8.58 53.18 21.43
N SER A 103 9.11 52.38 22.35
CA SER A 103 10.26 52.79 23.15
C SER A 103 11.55 52.82 22.31
N PRO A 104 12.48 53.76 22.55
CA PRO A 104 13.77 53.77 21.85
C PRO A 104 14.59 52.47 22.05
N GLY A 105 14.38 51.79 23.18
CA GLY A 105 14.99 50.51 23.48
C GLY A 105 14.52 49.38 22.56
N ASP A 106 13.25 49.40 22.14
CA ASP A 106 12.71 48.37 21.25
C ASP A 106 13.16 48.59 19.80
N ALA A 107 13.30 49.84 19.37
CA ALA A 107 13.92 50.17 18.08
C ALA A 107 15.38 49.68 17.99
N TYR A 108 16.14 49.79 19.08
CA TYR A 108 17.50 49.25 19.14
C TYR A 108 17.50 47.71 19.04
N LYS A 109 16.64 47.03 19.80
CA LYS A 109 16.49 45.56 19.73
C LYS A 109 16.07 45.11 18.34
N ALA A 110 15.17 45.84 17.69
CA ALA A 110 14.76 45.56 16.31
C ALA A 110 15.96 45.56 15.36
N GLY A 111 16.88 46.52 15.49
CA GLY A 111 18.12 46.54 14.71
C GLY A 111 19.02 45.33 14.93
N VAL A 112 19.16 44.89 16.19
CA VAL A 112 19.95 43.70 16.53
C VAL A 112 19.31 42.43 15.96
N GLU A 113 18.01 42.25 16.20
CA GLU A 113 17.27 41.08 15.69
C GLU A 113 17.21 41.05 14.16
N THR A 114 17.08 42.21 13.50
CA THR A 114 17.14 42.28 12.02
C THR A 114 18.46 41.74 11.48
N THR A 115 19.58 42.02 12.15
CA THR A 115 20.91 41.51 11.74
C THR A 115 21.01 39.99 11.94
N ARG A 116 20.39 39.49 13.02
CA ARG A 116 20.32 38.07 13.32
C ARG A 116 19.45 37.33 12.29
N LEU A 117 18.28 37.88 11.97
CA LEU A 117 17.35 37.40 10.95
C LEU A 117 17.97 37.40 9.55
N LYS A 118 18.72 38.46 9.21
CA LYS A 118 19.45 38.53 7.94
C LYS A 118 20.38 37.33 7.75
N SER A 119 21.05 36.92 8.84
CA SER A 119 21.98 35.80 8.82
C SER A 119 21.25 34.45 8.80
N SER A 120 20.17 34.29 9.58
CA SER A 120 19.41 33.03 9.63
C SER A 120 18.67 32.74 8.34
N LEU A 121 18.11 33.76 7.69
CA LEU A 121 17.41 33.65 6.41
C LEU A 121 18.37 33.66 5.20
N LYS A 122 19.69 33.68 5.44
CA LYS A 122 20.73 33.75 4.39
C LYS A 122 20.57 34.93 3.41
N MET A 123 19.92 36.02 3.86
CA MET A 123 19.68 37.22 3.08
C MET A 123 20.88 38.19 3.13
N TYR A 124 22.09 37.71 2.85
CA TYR A 124 23.32 38.49 3.08
C TYR A 124 23.38 39.79 2.27
N SER A 125 22.74 39.83 1.11
CA SER A 125 22.64 41.01 0.24
C SER A 125 21.50 41.96 0.62
N ALA A 126 20.69 41.64 1.63
CA ALA A 126 19.54 42.47 1.96
C ALA A 126 19.91 43.84 2.52
N GLN A 127 19.19 44.86 2.08
CA GLN A 127 19.29 46.22 2.60
C GLN A 127 18.48 46.35 3.87
N ILE A 128 19.02 47.02 4.90
CA ILE A 128 18.29 47.32 6.13
C ILE A 128 17.87 48.80 6.07
N LYS A 129 16.55 49.06 6.07
CA LYS A 129 15.99 50.41 6.06
C LYS A 129 15.20 50.66 7.33
N ARG A 130 15.32 51.86 7.91
CA ARG A 130 14.57 52.28 9.09
C ARG A 130 13.48 53.25 8.65
N VAL A 131 12.27 53.03 9.15
CA VAL A 131 11.07 53.81 8.82
C VAL A 131 10.34 54.11 10.12
N GLU A 132 9.90 55.35 10.29
CA GLU A 132 9.05 55.76 11.41
C GLU A 132 7.59 55.82 10.96
N GLU A 133 6.67 55.55 11.88
CA GLU A 133 5.23 55.64 11.61
C GLU A 133 4.85 57.03 11.04
N GLY A 134 4.22 57.04 9.87
CA GLY A 134 3.84 58.26 9.14
C GLY A 134 4.88 58.80 8.15
N GLU A 135 6.11 58.27 8.15
CA GLU A 135 7.16 58.59 7.17
C GLU A 135 7.47 57.40 6.24
N GLU A 136 6.43 56.63 5.91
CA GLU A 136 6.56 55.42 5.09
C GLU A 136 6.85 55.79 3.62
N PRO A 137 7.97 55.33 3.04
CA PRO A 137 8.29 55.61 1.64
C PRO A 137 7.32 54.89 0.70
N ASP A 138 7.16 55.39 -0.53
CA ASP A 138 6.30 54.75 -1.56
C ASP A 138 6.64 53.27 -1.85
N ALA A 139 7.89 52.87 -1.57
CA ALA A 139 8.37 51.50 -1.72
C ALA A 139 8.12 50.60 -0.48
N PHE A 140 7.48 51.14 0.57
CA PHE A 140 7.12 50.39 1.77
C PHE A 140 6.01 49.39 1.42
N PRO A 141 6.11 48.13 1.86
CA PRO A 141 5.14 47.11 1.51
C PRO A 141 3.75 47.47 2.04
N ALA A 142 2.75 47.49 1.15
CA ALA A 142 1.35 47.71 1.50
C ALA A 142 0.78 46.45 2.19
N LEU A 143 1.00 46.33 3.50
CA LEU A 143 0.65 45.15 4.30
C LEU A 143 -0.87 44.85 4.28
N GLU A 144 -1.73 45.87 4.24
CA GLU A 144 -3.19 45.66 4.29
C GLU A 144 -3.79 45.10 3.00
N ALA A 145 -3.18 45.39 1.84
CA ALA A 145 -3.71 44.98 0.54
C ALA A 145 -3.34 43.53 0.21
N GLU A 146 -2.10 43.11 0.51
CA GLU A 146 -1.66 41.74 0.21
C GLU A 146 -2.27 40.69 1.16
N VAL A 147 -2.59 41.05 2.42
CA VAL A 147 -3.23 40.12 3.37
C VAL A 147 -4.66 39.78 2.95
N LYS A 148 -5.46 40.77 2.53
CA LYS A 148 -6.84 40.54 2.06
C LYS A 148 -6.89 39.68 0.79
N VAL A 149 -5.98 39.93 -0.15
CA VAL A 149 -5.89 39.15 -1.39
C VAL A 149 -5.49 37.70 -1.10
N ALA A 150 -4.53 37.49 -0.19
CA ALA A 150 -4.10 36.14 0.19
C ALA A 150 -5.18 35.36 0.96
N GLU A 151 -5.96 36.01 1.82
CA GLU A 151 -7.10 35.37 2.49
C GLU A 151 -8.23 35.01 1.51
N GLU A 152 -8.54 35.89 0.57
CA GLU A 152 -9.56 35.64 -0.45
C GLU A 152 -9.14 34.51 -1.40
N GLU A 153 -7.87 34.46 -1.79
CA GLU A 153 -7.31 33.39 -2.64
C GLU A 153 -7.31 32.04 -1.90
N LYS A 154 -6.91 32.01 -0.62
CA LYS A 154 -7.02 30.80 0.21
C LYS A 154 -8.46 30.33 0.35
N ARG A 155 -9.41 31.25 0.49
CA ARG A 155 -10.84 30.92 0.57
C ARG A 155 -11.34 30.31 -0.75
N LYS A 156 -10.95 30.87 -1.89
CA LYS A 156 -11.30 30.31 -3.22
C LYS A 156 -10.71 28.91 -3.43
N ILE A 157 -9.45 28.70 -3.04
CA ILE A 157 -8.82 27.37 -3.14
C ILE A 157 -9.51 26.36 -2.23
N ALA A 158 -9.89 26.75 -1.01
CA ALA A 158 -10.61 25.88 -0.09
C ALA A 158 -12.01 25.52 -0.61
N GLU A 159 -12.72 26.49 -1.20
CA GLU A 159 -14.04 26.29 -1.81
C GLU A 159 -13.95 25.36 -3.04
N GLU A 160 -12.96 25.56 -3.92
CA GLU A 160 -12.73 24.70 -5.08
C GLU A 160 -12.35 23.27 -4.68
N MET A 161 -11.56 23.09 -3.61
CA MET A 161 -11.23 21.75 -3.10
C MET A 161 -12.44 21.04 -2.49
N GLU A 162 -13.29 21.77 -1.76
CA GLU A 162 -14.52 21.21 -1.21
C GLU A 162 -15.50 20.81 -2.32
N GLU A 163 -15.64 21.64 -3.36
CA GLU A 163 -16.48 21.35 -4.52
C GLU A 163 -16.00 20.10 -5.27
N LYS A 164 -14.68 19.96 -5.49
CA LYS A 164 -14.09 18.74 -6.08
C LYS A 164 -14.33 17.50 -5.23
N ARG A 165 -14.28 17.62 -3.90
CA ARG A 165 -14.53 16.50 -2.99
C ARG A 165 -16.00 16.05 -3.07
N VAL A 166 -16.94 17.00 -3.09
CA VAL A 166 -18.36 16.74 -3.23
C VAL A 166 -18.69 16.13 -4.60
N GLU A 167 -18.06 16.62 -5.68
CA GLU A 167 -18.23 16.07 -7.03
C GLU A 167 -17.69 14.64 -7.14
N GLU A 168 -16.53 14.35 -6.54
CA GLU A 168 -15.96 13.01 -6.51
C GLU A 168 -16.85 12.04 -5.73
N GLU A 169 -17.37 12.46 -4.57
CA GLU A 169 -18.28 11.65 -3.76
C GLU A 169 -19.59 11.35 -4.51
N ARG A 170 -20.15 12.34 -5.22
CA ARG A 170 -21.32 12.16 -6.09
C ARG A 170 -21.04 11.14 -7.20
N ARG A 171 -19.86 11.19 -7.82
CA ARG A 171 -19.46 10.22 -8.86
C ARG A 171 -19.33 8.80 -8.31
N ARG A 172 -18.82 8.64 -7.09
CA ARG A 172 -18.72 7.33 -6.44
C ARG A 172 -20.10 6.73 -6.16
N LEU A 173 -21.04 7.52 -5.67
CA LEU A 173 -22.42 7.07 -5.42
C LEU A 173 -23.14 6.67 -6.72
N GLU A 174 -22.99 7.45 -7.79
CA GLU A 174 -23.57 7.10 -9.10
C GLU A 174 -22.96 5.82 -9.69
N GLU A 175 -21.66 5.58 -9.49
CA GLU A 175 -21.00 4.34 -9.93
C GLU A 175 -21.45 3.13 -9.10
N GLU A 176 -21.63 3.30 -7.78
CA GLU A 176 -22.13 2.26 -6.88
C GLU A 176 -23.58 1.88 -7.20
N GLU A 177 -24.46 2.86 -7.44
CA GLU A 177 -25.84 2.61 -7.86
C GLU A 177 -25.90 1.84 -9.19
N ARG A 178 -25.01 2.17 -10.14
CA ARG A 178 -24.90 1.43 -11.41
C ARG A 178 -24.47 -0.01 -11.18
N ARG A 179 -23.49 -0.25 -10.31
CA ARG A 179 -23.03 -1.61 -9.96
C ARG A 179 -24.12 -2.42 -9.27
N GLN A 180 -24.85 -1.83 -8.33
CA GLN A 180 -25.97 -2.50 -7.65
C GLN A 180 -27.07 -2.89 -8.64
N LYS A 181 -27.37 -2.02 -9.59
CA LYS A 181 -28.36 -2.31 -10.63
C LYS A 181 -27.91 -3.44 -11.57
N GLU A 182 -26.65 -3.43 -11.99
CA GLU A 182 -26.06 -4.51 -12.81
C GLU A 182 -26.03 -5.86 -12.07
N GLU A 183 -25.75 -5.84 -10.76
CA GLU A 183 -25.77 -7.02 -9.91
C GLU A 183 -27.20 -7.55 -9.70
N GLU A 184 -28.17 -6.67 -9.46
CA GLU A 184 -29.58 -7.03 -9.34
C GLU A 184 -30.11 -7.65 -10.65
N ASP A 185 -29.79 -7.05 -11.80
CA ASP A 185 -30.18 -7.58 -13.11
C ASP A 185 -29.53 -8.95 -13.38
N ARG A 186 -28.26 -9.14 -13.00
CA ARG A 186 -27.58 -10.44 -13.09
C ARG A 186 -28.27 -11.49 -12.23
N ARG A 187 -28.58 -11.15 -10.97
CA ARG A 187 -29.23 -12.07 -10.04
C ARG A 187 -30.62 -12.47 -10.54
N ARG A 188 -31.38 -11.55 -11.14
CA ARG A 188 -32.68 -11.87 -11.78
C ARG A 188 -32.54 -12.87 -12.92
N LEU A 189 -31.50 -12.73 -13.75
CA LEU A 189 -31.22 -13.69 -14.83
C LEU A 189 -30.84 -15.07 -14.29
N GLU A 190 -30.00 -15.13 -13.26
CA GLU A 190 -29.63 -16.39 -12.59
C GLU A 190 -30.84 -17.08 -11.96
N GLU A 191 -31.72 -16.32 -11.28
CA GLU A 191 -32.97 -16.85 -10.72
C GLU A 191 -33.92 -17.37 -11.82
N GLU A 192 -33.99 -16.70 -12.98
CA GLU A 192 -34.79 -17.15 -14.13
C GLU A 192 -34.21 -18.43 -14.77
N GLU A 193 -32.88 -18.52 -14.92
CA GLU A 193 -32.21 -19.72 -15.43
C GLU A 193 -32.37 -20.92 -14.47
N GLU A 194 -32.28 -20.69 -13.17
CA GLU A 194 -32.49 -21.74 -12.17
C GLU A 194 -33.94 -22.24 -12.18
N GLN A 195 -34.92 -21.35 -12.36
CA GLN A 195 -36.31 -21.75 -12.53
C GLN A 195 -36.52 -22.60 -13.79
N LYS A 196 -35.96 -22.18 -14.94
CA LYS A 196 -36.03 -22.96 -16.19
C LYS A 196 -35.40 -24.34 -16.03
N HIS A 197 -34.23 -24.42 -15.38
CA HIS A 197 -33.56 -25.69 -15.13
C HIS A 197 -34.38 -26.60 -14.19
N LYS A 198 -35.01 -26.03 -13.15
CA LYS A 198 -35.92 -26.79 -12.26
C LYS A 198 -37.14 -27.32 -13.01
N GLU A 199 -37.76 -26.52 -13.87
CA GLU A 199 -38.89 -26.93 -14.70
C GLU A 199 -38.51 -28.03 -15.70
N GLU A 200 -37.35 -27.91 -16.36
CA GLU A 200 -36.83 -28.93 -17.27
C GLU A 200 -36.54 -30.26 -16.54
N LEU A 201 -35.95 -30.18 -15.36
CA LEU A 201 -35.65 -31.35 -14.54
C LEU A 201 -36.93 -32.04 -14.01
N GLN A 202 -37.98 -31.27 -13.71
CA GLN A 202 -39.30 -31.81 -13.40
C GLN A 202 -39.93 -32.50 -14.61
N ARG A 203 -39.87 -31.90 -15.80
CA ARG A 203 -40.35 -32.52 -17.04
C ARG A 203 -39.64 -33.85 -17.34
N MET A 204 -38.32 -33.89 -17.18
CA MET A 204 -37.54 -35.12 -17.36
C MET A 204 -37.98 -36.21 -16.37
N LYS A 205 -38.19 -35.88 -15.09
CA LYS A 205 -38.68 -36.83 -14.08
C LYS A 205 -40.09 -37.34 -14.40
N GLU A 206 -40.99 -36.49 -14.86
CA GLU A 206 -42.34 -36.90 -15.28
C GLU A 206 -42.30 -37.82 -16.50
N GLU A 207 -41.44 -37.54 -17.48
CA GLU A 207 -41.25 -38.40 -18.65
C GLU A 207 -40.64 -39.76 -18.26
N GLU A 208 -39.68 -39.78 -17.33
CA GLU A 208 -39.10 -41.01 -16.80
C GLU A 208 -40.14 -41.86 -16.05
N LEU A 209 -40.95 -41.24 -15.19
CA LEU A 209 -42.04 -41.93 -14.49
C LEU A 209 -43.07 -42.51 -15.46
N LYS A 210 -43.39 -41.81 -16.56
CA LYS A 210 -44.25 -42.33 -17.62
C LYS A 210 -43.64 -43.57 -18.28
N ARG A 211 -42.36 -43.52 -18.65
CA ARG A 211 -41.64 -44.68 -19.23
C ARG A 211 -41.62 -45.88 -18.28
N ILE A 212 -41.34 -45.65 -16.99
CA ILE A 212 -41.36 -46.72 -15.98
C ILE A 212 -42.76 -47.33 -15.87
N GLY A 213 -43.82 -46.50 -15.90
CA GLY A 213 -45.20 -46.95 -15.90
C GLY A 213 -45.56 -47.81 -17.13
N GLU A 214 -45.09 -47.43 -18.32
CA GLU A 214 -45.26 -48.20 -19.56
C GLU A 214 -44.55 -49.56 -19.48
N ILE A 215 -43.28 -49.57 -19.05
CA ILE A 215 -42.49 -50.81 -18.88
C ILE A 215 -43.18 -51.73 -17.86
N LYS A 216 -43.70 -51.19 -16.77
CA LYS A 216 -44.41 -51.98 -15.75
C LYS A 216 -45.69 -52.61 -16.30
N LEU A 217 -46.46 -51.87 -17.11
CA LEU A 217 -47.65 -52.40 -17.79
C LEU A 217 -47.31 -53.49 -18.82
N GLU A 218 -46.17 -53.41 -19.49
CA GLU A 218 -45.68 -54.47 -20.38
C GLU A 218 -45.28 -55.72 -19.61
N LEU A 219 -44.53 -55.57 -18.50
CA LEU A 219 -44.18 -56.66 -17.59
C LEU A 219 -45.43 -57.35 -17.03
N GLU A 220 -46.43 -56.61 -16.55
CA GLU A 220 -47.69 -57.20 -16.05
C GLU A 220 -48.43 -57.99 -17.14
N LYS A 221 -48.37 -57.54 -18.40
CA LYS A 221 -48.94 -58.28 -19.54
C LYS A 221 -48.14 -59.54 -19.87
N GLU A 222 -46.81 -59.53 -19.72
CA GLU A 222 -45.99 -60.72 -19.92
C GLU A 222 -46.17 -61.74 -18.79
N GLU A 223 -46.18 -61.29 -17.53
CA GLU A 223 -46.46 -62.14 -16.37
C GLU A 223 -47.86 -62.77 -16.46
N SER A 224 -48.87 -62.05 -16.98
CA SER A 224 -50.20 -62.63 -17.21
C SER A 224 -50.19 -63.76 -18.25
N LYS A 225 -49.31 -63.71 -19.26
CA LYS A 225 -49.15 -64.78 -20.25
C LYS A 225 -48.39 -65.97 -19.66
N ASP A 226 -47.38 -65.71 -18.84
CA ASP A 226 -46.59 -66.75 -18.20
C ASP A 226 -47.38 -67.49 -17.11
N LEU A 227 -48.26 -66.82 -16.38
CA LEU A 227 -49.20 -67.46 -15.45
C LEU A 227 -50.17 -68.41 -16.17
N ASP A 228 -50.58 -68.10 -17.40
CA ASP A 228 -51.39 -68.96 -18.28
C ASP A 228 -50.61 -70.18 -18.81
N VAL A 229 -49.28 -70.08 -18.90
CA VAL A 229 -48.39 -71.19 -19.27
C VAL A 229 -48.11 -72.08 -18.06
N TRP A 230 -47.85 -71.51 -16.89
CA TRP A 230 -47.57 -72.27 -15.66
C TRP A 230 -48.81 -72.97 -15.09
N THR A 231 -50.01 -72.40 -15.22
CA THR A 231 -51.26 -73.11 -14.84
C THR A 231 -51.50 -74.38 -15.66
N LYS A 232 -51.01 -74.46 -16.90
CA LYS A 232 -51.05 -75.70 -17.72
C LYS A 232 -49.96 -76.72 -17.36
N VAL A 233 -48.88 -76.30 -16.71
CA VAL A 233 -47.76 -77.19 -16.31
C VAL A 233 -47.98 -77.79 -14.92
N VAL A 234 -48.74 -77.12 -14.04
CA VAL A 234 -48.96 -77.56 -12.65
C VAL A 234 -50.01 -78.68 -12.49
N GLU A 235 -50.78 -79.05 -13.51
CA GLU A 235 -51.63 -80.27 -13.49
C GLU A 235 -50.84 -81.60 -13.55
N GLY A 236 -49.51 -81.56 -13.66
CA GLY A 236 -48.68 -82.72 -13.94
C GLY A 236 -47.67 -83.17 -12.88
N THR A 237 -47.53 -82.53 -11.71
CA THR A 237 -46.42 -82.86 -10.81
C THR A 237 -46.74 -82.77 -9.32
N LYS A 238 -46.63 -83.94 -8.67
CA LYS A 238 -46.60 -84.17 -7.21
C LYS A 238 -45.51 -83.31 -6.51
N PRO A 239 -45.72 -82.93 -5.24
CA PRO A 239 -44.73 -82.16 -4.49
C PRO A 239 -43.65 -83.09 -3.94
N ALA A 240 -42.38 -82.70 -4.13
CA ALA A 240 -41.24 -83.31 -3.46
C ALA A 240 -40.28 -82.22 -3.00
N ALA A 241 -40.21 -82.11 -1.67
CA ALA A 241 -39.03 -81.89 -0.83
C ALA A 241 -38.08 -80.69 -1.09
N GLU A 242 -38.02 -79.85 -0.06
CA GLU A 242 -36.80 -79.37 0.63
C GLU A 242 -35.57 -79.00 -0.21
N VAL A 243 -35.30 -77.69 -0.33
CA VAL A 243 -33.93 -77.17 -0.49
C VAL A 243 -33.77 -75.83 0.25
N ILE A 244 -33.21 -75.95 1.46
CA ILE A 244 -32.11 -75.17 2.06
C ILE A 244 -32.07 -73.65 1.83
N GLU A 245 -32.36 -72.92 2.91
CA GLU A 245 -31.97 -71.53 3.15
C GLU A 245 -30.43 -71.41 3.25
N GLU A 246 -29.81 -70.62 2.37
CA GLU A 246 -28.50 -70.03 2.65
C GLU A 246 -28.59 -68.51 2.70
N LYS A 247 -28.44 -67.98 3.92
CA LYS A 247 -28.28 -66.56 4.24
C LYS A 247 -26.89 -66.10 3.80
N PRO A 248 -26.74 -65.04 2.97
CA PRO A 248 -25.46 -64.36 2.86
C PRO A 248 -25.24 -63.50 4.11
N SER A 249 -24.26 -63.91 4.92
CA SER A 249 -23.73 -63.16 6.05
C SER A 249 -23.04 -61.90 5.53
N VAL A 250 -23.71 -60.76 5.67
CA VAL A 250 -23.13 -59.43 5.45
C VAL A 250 -22.09 -59.18 6.54
N ALA A 251 -20.82 -59.17 6.13
CA ALA A 251 -19.69 -58.81 6.97
C ALA A 251 -19.83 -57.36 7.41
N ILE A 252 -19.85 -57.17 8.73
CA ILE A 252 -19.80 -55.89 9.43
C ILE A 252 -18.41 -55.30 9.17
N ALA A 253 -18.31 -54.44 8.16
CA ALA A 253 -17.20 -53.51 8.03
C ALA A 253 -17.36 -52.47 9.14
N GLY A 254 -16.41 -52.46 10.08
CA GLY A 254 -16.38 -51.48 11.16
C GLY A 254 -16.31 -50.06 10.59
N PRO A 255 -16.90 -49.06 11.29
CA PRO A 255 -16.80 -47.68 10.87
C PRO A 255 -15.34 -47.27 10.95
N ILE A 256 -14.72 -47.12 9.78
CA ILE A 256 -13.51 -46.31 9.65
C ILE A 256 -13.96 -44.91 10.02
N ARG A 257 -13.60 -44.53 11.25
CA ARG A 257 -13.75 -43.17 11.76
C ARG A 257 -12.80 -42.33 10.92
N GLU A 258 -13.31 -41.80 9.81
CA GLU A 258 -12.67 -40.70 9.11
C GLU A 258 -12.34 -39.64 10.16
N PRO A 259 -11.12 -39.07 10.18
CA PRO A 259 -10.88 -37.90 10.98
C PRO A 259 -11.87 -36.86 10.46
N GLU A 260 -12.81 -36.46 11.32
CA GLU A 260 -13.54 -35.22 11.15
C GLU A 260 -12.45 -34.15 11.05
N VAL A 261 -12.07 -33.82 9.81
CA VAL A 261 -11.47 -32.55 9.48
C VAL A 261 -12.59 -31.59 9.79
N VAL A 262 -12.60 -31.14 11.04
CA VAL A 262 -13.27 -29.91 11.43
C VAL A 262 -12.52 -28.86 10.63
N GLU A 263 -12.92 -28.68 9.37
CA GLU A 263 -12.82 -27.42 8.67
C GLU A 263 -13.73 -26.49 9.48
N SER A 264 -13.24 -26.09 10.66
CA SER A 264 -13.76 -24.97 11.38
C SER A 264 -13.74 -23.87 10.35
N ALA A 265 -14.93 -23.43 9.93
CA ALA A 265 -15.08 -22.26 9.09
C ALA A 265 -14.25 -21.17 9.75
N ILE A 266 -13.04 -20.97 9.22
CA ILE A 266 -12.16 -19.90 9.64
C ILE A 266 -12.99 -18.68 9.32
N ASP A 267 -13.35 -17.93 10.36
CA ASP A 267 -14.19 -16.76 10.19
C ASP A 267 -13.44 -15.83 9.22
N GLU A 268 -13.93 -15.72 7.98
CA GLU A 268 -13.24 -14.99 6.90
C GLU A 268 -12.94 -13.55 7.33
N LYS A 269 -13.73 -13.04 8.26
CA LYS A 269 -13.53 -11.75 8.90
C LYS A 269 -12.26 -11.71 9.76
N GLU A 270 -12.01 -12.73 10.60
CA GLU A 270 -10.80 -12.81 11.43
C GLU A 270 -9.54 -12.97 10.56
N LEU A 271 -9.64 -13.72 9.47
CA LEU A 271 -8.55 -13.86 8.50
C LEU A 271 -8.21 -12.50 7.86
N ASN A 272 -9.21 -11.77 7.38
CA ASN A 272 -9.00 -10.47 6.74
C ASN A 272 -8.46 -9.41 7.71
N GLU A 273 -8.90 -9.42 8.97
CA GLU A 273 -8.39 -8.52 10.00
C GLU A 273 -6.93 -8.83 10.34
N ALA A 274 -6.58 -10.11 10.48
CA ALA A 274 -5.20 -10.54 10.71
C ALA A 274 -4.28 -10.18 9.53
N ILE A 275 -4.70 -10.43 8.29
CA ILE A 275 -3.93 -10.06 7.08
C ILE A 275 -3.70 -8.54 7.03
N SER A 276 -4.74 -7.74 7.31
CA SER A 276 -4.64 -6.28 7.33
C SER A 276 -3.65 -5.77 8.38
N SER A 277 -3.59 -6.43 9.55
CA SER A 277 -2.63 -6.06 10.59
C SER A 277 -1.20 -6.46 10.24
N LEU A 278 -0.98 -7.67 9.72
CA LEU A 278 0.35 -8.21 9.44
C LEU A 278 1.00 -7.52 8.24
N THR A 279 0.23 -7.14 7.22
CA THR A 279 0.74 -6.45 6.02
C THR A 279 1.30 -5.04 6.29
N LEU A 280 1.12 -4.48 7.50
CA LEU A 280 1.80 -3.25 7.94
C LEU A 280 3.31 -3.46 8.10
N VAL A 281 3.77 -4.69 8.35
CA VAL A 281 5.19 -5.01 8.48
C VAL A 281 5.81 -5.10 7.08
N ARG A 282 6.89 -4.35 6.86
CA ARG A 282 7.62 -4.34 5.59
C ARG A 282 8.08 -5.77 5.23
N GLY A 283 7.73 -6.21 4.01
CA GLY A 283 8.15 -7.51 3.48
C GLY A 283 7.12 -8.64 3.64
N ILE A 284 6.01 -8.43 4.34
CA ILE A 284 4.90 -9.40 4.41
C ILE A 284 3.95 -9.18 3.22
N ASN A 285 3.82 -10.19 2.35
CA ASN A 285 2.76 -10.25 1.33
C ASN A 285 1.55 -11.04 1.85
N GLU A 286 0.44 -11.07 1.11
CA GLU A 286 -0.78 -11.78 1.51
C GLU A 286 -0.55 -13.31 1.69
N GLU A 287 0.33 -13.91 0.89
CA GLU A 287 0.67 -15.33 0.99
C GLU A 287 1.38 -15.65 2.32
N ILE A 288 2.37 -14.82 2.69
CA ILE A 288 3.10 -14.92 3.97
C ILE A 288 2.15 -14.63 5.13
N ALA A 289 1.28 -13.61 5.03
CA ALA A 289 0.29 -13.31 6.06
C ALA A 289 -0.67 -14.49 6.29
N THR A 290 -1.10 -15.16 5.22
CA THR A 290 -1.94 -16.36 5.29
C THR A 290 -1.19 -17.54 5.91
N ALA A 291 0.10 -17.72 5.62
CA ALA A 291 0.93 -18.75 6.23
C ALA A 291 1.14 -18.50 7.74
N LEU A 292 1.34 -17.24 8.15
CA LEU A 292 1.44 -16.83 9.54
C LEU A 292 0.11 -17.02 10.30
N PHE A 293 -1.02 -16.70 9.67
CA PHE A 293 -2.34 -16.93 10.23
C PHE A 293 -2.61 -18.43 10.47
N LYS A 294 -2.25 -19.29 9.52
CA LYS A 294 -2.32 -20.76 9.67
C LYS A 294 -1.44 -21.28 10.82
N ALA A 295 -0.37 -20.56 11.15
CA ALA A 295 0.48 -20.82 12.30
C ALA A 295 -0.05 -20.20 13.62
N HIS A 296 -1.29 -19.72 13.63
CA HIS A 296 -1.94 -19.03 14.76
C HIS A 296 -1.24 -17.74 15.21
N ILE A 297 -0.57 -17.05 14.30
CA ILE A 297 0.01 -15.73 14.55
C ILE A 297 -0.93 -14.71 13.92
N THR A 298 -1.67 -14.00 14.77
CA THR A 298 -2.74 -13.08 14.31
C THR A 298 -2.35 -11.62 14.47
N THR A 299 -1.32 -11.32 15.27
CA THR A 299 -0.92 -9.95 15.58
C THR A 299 0.58 -9.70 15.36
N ILE A 300 0.94 -8.45 15.05
CA ILE A 300 2.33 -8.00 14.92
C ILE A 300 3.10 -8.23 16.25
N MET A 301 2.42 -8.12 17.38
CA MET A 301 3.04 -8.30 18.70
C MET A 301 3.48 -9.74 18.93
N GLU A 302 2.62 -10.73 18.60
CA GLU A 302 2.99 -12.15 18.63
C GLU A 302 4.17 -12.46 17.71
N LEU A 303 4.15 -11.89 16.51
CA LEU A 303 5.23 -12.04 15.53
C LEU A 303 6.56 -11.46 16.07
N SER A 304 6.54 -10.30 16.72
CA SER A 304 7.74 -9.63 17.25
C SER A 304 8.37 -10.34 18.46
N LEU A 305 7.55 -11.05 19.25
CA LEU A 305 7.98 -11.73 20.47
C LEU A 305 8.31 -13.21 20.24
N GLY A 306 7.88 -13.80 19.13
CA GLY A 306 8.12 -15.19 18.80
C GLY A 306 9.58 -15.49 18.45
N ASP A 307 10.01 -16.73 18.73
CA ASP A 307 11.31 -17.24 18.31
C ASP A 307 11.29 -17.50 16.79
N PRO A 308 12.19 -16.89 16.00
CA PRO A 308 12.24 -17.09 14.54
C PRO A 308 12.32 -18.57 14.12
N GLU A 309 12.96 -19.44 14.90
CA GLU A 309 13.06 -20.86 14.58
C GLU A 309 11.71 -21.57 14.71
N GLU A 310 10.98 -21.32 15.80
CA GLU A 310 9.64 -21.89 15.99
C GLU A 310 8.63 -21.34 14.98
N LEU A 311 8.72 -20.05 14.66
CA LEU A 311 7.84 -19.41 13.68
C LEU A 311 8.07 -19.97 12.27
N ALA A 312 9.32 -20.22 11.88
CA ALA A 312 9.66 -20.84 10.60
C ALA A 312 9.12 -22.28 10.51
N GLU A 313 9.24 -23.07 11.57
CA GLU A 313 8.71 -24.43 11.61
C GLU A 313 7.18 -24.46 11.51
N LYS A 314 6.47 -23.59 12.25
CA LYS A 314 5.00 -23.53 12.26
C LYS A 314 4.40 -22.99 10.97
N SER A 315 5.04 -21.99 10.36
CA SER A 315 4.54 -21.34 9.13
C SER A 315 5.01 -22.02 7.84
N GLY A 316 6.04 -22.86 7.92
CA GLY A 316 6.68 -23.47 6.74
C GLY A 316 7.49 -22.48 5.89
N LEU A 317 7.84 -21.32 6.44
CA LEU A 317 8.63 -20.27 5.77
C LEU A 317 10.13 -20.49 5.97
N GLU A 318 10.95 -19.94 5.07
CA GLU A 318 12.41 -19.99 5.20
C GLU A 318 12.87 -19.14 6.40
N LEU A 319 13.77 -19.68 7.23
CA LEU A 319 14.27 -19.01 8.44
C LEU A 319 14.88 -17.63 8.16
N SER A 320 15.50 -17.43 6.99
CA SER A 320 16.06 -16.14 6.57
C SER A 320 14.96 -15.07 6.44
N VAL A 321 13.83 -15.42 5.82
CA VAL A 321 12.66 -14.56 5.62
C VAL A 321 11.99 -14.25 6.96
N VAL A 322 11.82 -15.26 7.82
CA VAL A 322 11.23 -15.06 9.15
C VAL A 322 12.07 -14.12 10.02
N ASN A 323 13.41 -14.25 9.99
CA ASN A 323 14.29 -13.34 10.72
C ASN A 323 14.16 -11.87 10.26
N GLU A 324 14.08 -11.65 8.94
CA GLU A 324 13.88 -10.31 8.38
C GLU A 324 12.52 -9.73 8.81
N ILE A 325 11.46 -10.54 8.74
CA ILE A 325 10.11 -10.14 9.13
C ILE A 325 10.03 -9.81 10.63
N VAL A 326 10.61 -10.65 11.49
CA VAL A 326 10.65 -10.41 12.94
C VAL A 326 11.45 -9.15 13.27
N GLY A 327 12.56 -8.91 12.57
CA GLY A 327 13.34 -7.67 12.68
C GLY A 327 12.52 -6.43 12.32
N ASN A 328 11.86 -6.45 11.16
CA ASN A 328 11.00 -5.36 10.71
C ASN A 328 9.80 -5.12 11.65
N ALA A 329 9.24 -6.18 12.23
CA ALA A 329 8.16 -6.08 13.21
C ALA A 329 8.63 -5.45 14.52
N LYS A 330 9.83 -5.78 14.99
CA LYS A 330 10.46 -5.16 16.17
C LYS A 330 10.76 -3.68 15.93
N ASP A 331 11.32 -3.34 14.78
CA ASP A 331 11.59 -1.96 14.38
C ASP A 331 10.31 -1.11 14.35
N LEU A 332 9.21 -1.67 13.83
CA LEU A 332 7.91 -0.99 13.77
C LEU A 332 7.32 -0.71 15.15
N LEU A 333 7.53 -1.63 16.11
CA LEU A 333 7.07 -1.49 17.49
C LEU A 333 8.07 -0.74 18.40
N GLY A 334 9.26 -0.43 17.90
CA GLY A 334 10.33 0.21 18.67
C GLY A 334 10.97 -0.70 19.72
N PHE A 335 11.02 -2.01 19.47
CA PHE A 335 11.79 -2.96 20.26
C PHE A 335 13.22 -3.01 19.73
N ASP A 336 14.16 -2.37 20.46
CA ASP A 336 15.60 -2.46 20.21
C ASP A 336 16.20 -3.80 20.68
#